data_AF-A0A6C8GLH8-F1
#
_entry.id   AF-A0A6C8GLH8-F1
#
_cell.length_a   1.000
_cell.length_b   1.000
_cell.length_c   1.000
_cell.angle_alpha   90.00
_cell.angle_beta   90.00
_cell.angle_gamma   90.00
#
_symmetry.space_group_name_H-M   'P 1'
#
loop_
_entity.id
_entity.type
_entity.pdbx_description
1 polymer ?
#
loop_
_entity_poly.entity_id
_entity_poly.type
_entity_poly.pdbx_seq_one_letter_code
_entity_poly.pdbx_strand_id
1 'polypeptide(L)'
;GAPEPSYLYAATLCAVASQALSIDPARPLQTLTLPGRMPPAVGDRFTWSERNALLFDGISTFNVNDGGEMQIERMITMYRTNKYGDSDPSYLNVNTIATLSYLRYSLRTRITQKFPNYKLASDGTRFATGQAVVTPSVIKTELLALFEEWESAGLVEDFDTFKEELYVARNSDDKDRLDVLCGPNLINQFRIFAAQVQFIL
;
A
#
# COMPACT_ATOMS: atom_id res chain seq x y z
N GLY A 1 29.83 -4.93 -14.14
CA GLY A 1 28.72 -5.67 -13.50
C GLY A 1 28.91 -5.69 -11.99
N ALA A 2 27.86 -5.93 -11.21
CA ALA A 2 27.98 -5.99 -9.75
C ALA A 2 28.91 -7.15 -9.32
N PRO A 3 29.72 -6.99 -8.25
CA PRO A 3 30.73 -7.99 -7.86
C PRO A 3 30.12 -9.26 -7.23
N GLU A 4 28.88 -9.20 -6.75
CA GLU A 4 28.19 -10.32 -6.12
C GLU A 4 27.06 -10.87 -7.03
N PRO A 5 26.62 -12.13 -6.82
CA PRO A 5 25.45 -12.65 -7.52
C PRO A 5 24.15 -11.90 -7.19
N SER A 6 23.27 -11.74 -8.19
CA SER A 6 22.01 -10.98 -8.07
C SER A 6 21.09 -11.45 -6.94
N TYR A 7 21.08 -12.76 -6.62
CA TYR A 7 20.25 -13.32 -5.55
C TYR A 7 20.66 -12.82 -4.15
N LEU A 8 21.93 -12.44 -3.93
CA LEU A 8 22.36 -11.87 -2.65
C LEU A 8 21.81 -10.46 -2.44
N TYR A 9 21.75 -9.65 -3.51
CA TYR A 9 21.10 -8.34 -3.49
C TYR A 9 19.60 -8.47 -3.27
N ALA A 10 18.95 -9.41 -3.97
CA ALA A 10 17.53 -9.67 -3.79
C ALA A 10 17.20 -10.09 -2.35
N ALA A 11 18.00 -10.98 -1.76
CA ALA A 11 17.80 -11.41 -0.37
C ALA A 11 17.92 -10.24 0.63
N THR A 12 18.95 -9.40 0.49
CA THR A 12 19.11 -8.21 1.35
C THR A 12 17.98 -7.21 1.14
N LEU A 13 17.61 -6.95 -0.12
CA LEU A 13 16.48 -6.07 -0.45
C LEU A 13 15.20 -6.55 0.24
N CYS A 14 14.87 -7.83 0.13
CA CYS A 14 13.68 -8.40 0.76
C CYS A 14 13.72 -8.28 2.28
N ALA A 15 14.88 -8.52 2.92
CA ALA A 15 15.03 -8.40 4.37
C ALA A 15 14.81 -6.96 4.85
N VAL A 16 15.47 -5.99 4.20
CA VAL A 16 15.36 -4.56 4.53
C VAL A 16 13.95 -4.04 4.27
N ALA A 17 13.38 -4.35 3.10
CA ALA A 17 12.04 -3.94 2.73
C ALA A 17 10.98 -4.54 3.67
N SER A 18 11.07 -5.84 3.97
CA SER A 18 10.11 -6.49 4.87
C SER A 18 10.11 -5.88 6.26
N GLN A 19 11.28 -5.53 6.79
CA GLN A 19 11.36 -4.87 8.10
C GLN A 19 10.68 -3.50 8.07
N ALA A 20 11.01 -2.66 7.09
CA ALA A 20 10.44 -1.32 6.96
C ALA A 20 8.93 -1.35 6.73
N LEU A 21 8.45 -2.20 5.80
CA LEU A 21 7.03 -2.33 5.48
C LEU A 21 6.19 -2.91 6.64
N SER A 22 6.82 -3.68 7.54
CA SER A 22 6.13 -4.19 8.74
C SER A 22 5.93 -3.10 9.80
N ILE A 23 6.77 -2.06 9.80
CA ILE A 23 6.66 -0.91 10.69
C ILE A 23 5.62 0.06 10.12
N ASP A 24 5.78 0.41 8.84
CA ASP A 24 4.88 1.31 8.12
C ASP A 24 4.87 0.94 6.63
N PRO A 25 3.75 0.38 6.11
CA PRO A 25 3.68 -0.05 4.72
C PRO A 25 3.59 1.13 3.72
N ALA A 26 3.12 2.30 4.16
CA ALA A 26 2.95 3.48 3.33
C ALA A 26 4.24 4.30 3.21
N ARG A 27 5.19 4.15 4.14
CA ARG A 27 6.46 4.88 4.12
C ARG A 27 7.37 4.43 2.97
N PRO A 28 7.92 5.37 2.17
CA PRO A 28 8.82 5.01 1.07
C PRO A 28 10.05 4.24 1.56
N LEU A 29 10.42 3.21 0.79
CA LEU A 29 11.64 2.41 1.01
C LEU A 29 12.92 3.07 0.45
N GLN A 30 12.78 4.22 -0.20
CA GLN A 30 13.89 4.98 -0.75
C GLN A 30 14.92 5.27 0.33
N THR A 31 16.20 5.29 -0.04
CA THR A 31 17.38 5.55 0.81
C THR A 31 17.68 4.51 1.90
N LEU A 32 16.88 3.46 2.04
CA LEU A 32 17.24 2.35 2.92
C LEU A 32 18.47 1.62 2.36
N THR A 33 19.50 1.49 3.19
CA THR A 33 20.77 0.87 2.81
C THR A 33 20.64 -0.65 2.70
N LEU A 34 21.45 -1.26 1.84
CA LEU A 34 21.58 -2.70 1.69
C LEU A 34 22.85 -3.17 2.40
N PRO A 35 22.77 -3.51 3.70
CA PRO A 35 23.95 -3.82 4.49
C PRO A 35 24.70 -5.04 3.94
N GLY A 36 26.02 -4.95 3.91
CA GLY A 36 26.90 -6.03 3.46
C GLY A 36 26.85 -6.32 1.96
N ARG A 37 26.24 -5.43 1.15
CA ARG A 37 26.23 -5.51 -0.32
C ARG A 37 27.23 -4.53 -0.91
N MET A 38 28.03 -5.00 -1.86
CA MET A 38 29.06 -4.18 -2.51
C MET A 38 28.50 -3.51 -3.77
N PRO A 39 28.71 -2.19 -3.96
CA PRO A 39 28.30 -1.52 -5.18
C PRO A 39 29.14 -1.96 -6.39
N PRO A 40 28.59 -1.84 -7.62
CA PRO A 40 29.40 -1.91 -8.83
C PRO A 40 30.51 -0.85 -8.82
N ALA A 41 31.61 -1.15 -9.52
CA ALA A 41 32.66 -0.18 -9.80
C ALA A 41 32.08 1.08 -10.44
N VAL A 42 32.66 2.26 -10.19
CA VAL A 42 32.07 3.56 -10.59
C VAL A 42 31.74 3.60 -12.09
N GLY A 43 32.62 3.09 -12.95
CA GLY A 43 32.39 3.04 -14.41
C GLY A 43 31.32 2.04 -14.86
N ASP A 44 30.92 1.11 -14.00
CA ASP A 44 29.89 0.09 -14.26
C ASP A 44 28.53 0.45 -13.65
N ARG A 45 28.42 1.60 -12.96
CA ARG A 45 27.16 2.04 -12.36
C ARG A 45 26.25 2.59 -13.45
N PHE A 46 25.01 2.13 -13.47
CA PHE A 46 24.00 2.67 -14.38
C PHE A 46 23.82 4.17 -14.19
N THR A 47 23.73 4.88 -15.29
CA THR A 47 23.29 6.26 -15.37
C THR A 47 21.84 6.40 -14.93
N TRP A 48 21.40 7.63 -14.67
CA TRP A 48 20.00 7.89 -14.34
C TRP A 48 19.05 7.42 -15.45
N SER A 49 19.40 7.63 -16.72
CA SER A 49 18.58 7.22 -17.87
C SER A 49 18.44 5.70 -17.94
N GLU A 50 19.52 4.96 -17.71
CA GLU A 50 19.49 3.49 -17.72
C GLU A 50 18.64 2.96 -16.56
N ARG A 51 18.78 3.53 -15.35
CA ARG A 51 17.93 3.14 -14.21
C ARG A 51 16.46 3.46 -14.47
N ASN A 52 16.15 4.61 -15.06
CA ASN A 52 14.79 4.95 -15.44
C ASN A 52 14.22 3.95 -16.46
N ALA A 53 15.01 3.53 -17.45
CA ALA A 53 14.62 2.49 -18.40
C ALA A 53 14.33 1.15 -17.70
N LEU A 54 15.16 0.74 -16.75
CA LEU A 54 14.96 -0.49 -15.96
C LEU A 54 13.63 -0.50 -15.20
N LEU A 55 13.16 0.65 -14.72
CA LEU A 55 11.84 0.74 -14.08
C LEU A 55 10.70 0.42 -15.04
N PHE A 56 10.81 0.85 -16.31
CA PHE A 56 9.85 0.47 -17.35
C PHE A 56 9.94 -1.02 -17.73
N ASP A 57 11.07 -1.66 -17.47
CA ASP A 57 11.27 -3.11 -17.64
C ASP A 57 10.84 -3.95 -16.42
N GLY A 58 10.38 -3.30 -15.34
CA GLY A 58 9.90 -3.99 -14.13
C GLY A 58 11.02 -4.32 -13.16
N ILE A 59 12.19 -3.71 -13.33
CA ILE A 59 13.38 -3.96 -12.51
C ILE A 59 13.52 -2.84 -11.49
N SER A 60 13.52 -3.22 -10.20
CA SER A 60 13.81 -2.29 -9.10
C SER A 60 15.24 -1.74 -9.20
N THR A 61 15.43 -0.48 -8.82
CA THR A 61 16.71 0.22 -8.98
C THR A 61 17.35 0.57 -7.63
N PHE A 62 18.67 0.69 -7.68
CA PHE A 62 19.53 1.05 -6.55
C PHE A 62 20.43 2.20 -6.94
N ASN A 63 20.80 3.03 -5.97
CA ASN A 63 21.89 3.99 -6.12
C ASN A 63 22.92 3.78 -4.99
N VAL A 64 24.02 4.51 -5.06
CA VAL A 64 25.09 4.47 -4.07
C VAL A 64 25.16 5.83 -3.41
N ASN A 65 25.09 5.88 -2.08
CA ASN A 65 25.17 7.12 -1.32
C ASN A 65 26.63 7.65 -1.26
N ASP A 66 26.82 8.84 -0.71
CA ASP A 66 28.15 9.47 -0.58
C ASP A 66 29.10 8.67 0.35
N GLY A 67 28.55 7.83 1.23
CA GLY A 67 29.29 6.90 2.07
C GLY A 67 29.76 5.63 1.34
N GLY A 68 29.41 5.46 0.07
CA GLY A 68 29.77 4.28 -0.72
C GLY A 68 28.85 3.08 -0.49
N GLU A 69 27.75 3.24 0.23
CA GLU A 69 26.79 2.17 0.50
C GLU A 69 25.72 2.12 -0.58
N MET A 70 25.34 0.90 -0.98
CA MET A 70 24.16 0.71 -1.82
C MET A 70 22.89 0.99 -1.02
N GLN A 71 21.94 1.66 -1.65
CA GLN A 71 20.62 1.88 -1.08
C GLN A 71 19.52 1.76 -2.14
N ILE A 72 18.30 1.55 -1.67
CA ILE A 72 17.12 1.45 -2.54
C ILE A 72 16.86 2.82 -3.16
N GLU A 73 16.80 2.88 -4.49
CA GLU A 73 16.34 4.08 -5.20
C GLU A 73 14.84 3.99 -5.44
N ARG A 74 14.38 2.87 -6.01
CA ARG A 74 12.95 2.59 -6.16
C ARG A 74 12.68 1.10 -6.20
N MET A 75 11.81 0.64 -5.31
CA MET A 75 11.33 -0.74 -5.30
C MET A 75 9.95 -0.82 -5.98
N ILE A 76 9.89 -1.55 -7.07
CA ILE A 76 8.68 -1.76 -7.88
C ILE A 76 8.31 -3.24 -7.95
N THR A 77 7.06 -3.51 -8.32
CA THR A 77 6.58 -4.84 -8.68
C THR A 77 6.84 -5.11 -10.17
N MET A 78 6.58 -6.35 -10.60
CA MET A 78 6.60 -6.71 -12.02
C MET A 78 5.30 -6.29 -12.76
N TYR A 79 4.33 -5.68 -12.07
CA TYR A 79 3.08 -5.22 -12.68
C TYR A 79 3.34 -3.94 -13.46
N ARG A 80 3.13 -4.01 -14.77
CA ARG A 80 3.40 -2.91 -15.70
C ARG A 80 2.29 -2.63 -16.70
N THR A 81 1.54 -3.65 -17.07
CA THR A 81 0.54 -3.57 -18.13
C THR A 81 -0.79 -4.12 -17.66
N ASN A 82 -1.88 -3.49 -18.07
CA ASN A 82 -3.22 -4.02 -17.88
C ASN A 82 -3.48 -5.23 -18.80
N LYS A 83 -4.71 -5.78 -18.75
CA LYS A 83 -5.12 -6.93 -19.59
C LYS A 83 -5.08 -6.68 -21.10
N TYR A 84 -5.03 -5.42 -21.54
CA TYR A 84 -4.94 -5.00 -22.94
C TYR A 84 -3.49 -4.74 -23.38
N GLY A 85 -2.52 -4.81 -22.48
CA GLY A 85 -1.11 -4.54 -22.76
C GLY A 85 -0.72 -3.07 -22.60
N ASP A 86 -1.65 -2.18 -22.21
CA ASP A 86 -1.34 -0.76 -21.98
C ASP A 86 -0.63 -0.56 -20.66
N SER A 87 0.27 0.42 -20.60
CA SER A 87 0.98 0.82 -19.38
C SER A 87 0.00 1.16 -18.26
N ASP A 88 0.15 0.49 -17.11
CA ASP A 88 -0.70 0.67 -15.94
C ASP A 88 0.16 0.75 -14.66
N PRO A 89 0.27 1.95 -14.05
CA PRO A 89 1.09 2.16 -12.86
C PRO A 89 0.39 1.76 -11.55
N SER A 90 -0.88 1.33 -11.56
CA SER A 90 -1.71 1.16 -10.35
C SER A 90 -1.09 0.24 -9.30
N TYR A 91 -0.33 -0.77 -9.71
CA TYR A 91 0.37 -1.68 -8.79
C TYR A 91 1.89 -1.67 -8.97
N LEU A 92 2.43 -0.62 -9.61
CA LEU A 92 3.85 -0.52 -9.89
C LEU A 92 4.68 -0.45 -8.61
N ASN A 93 4.28 0.34 -7.62
CA ASN A 93 5.08 0.51 -6.40
C ASN A 93 4.74 -0.55 -5.35
N VAL A 94 5.76 -1.10 -4.70
CA VAL A 94 5.58 -2.11 -3.63
C VAL A 94 4.76 -1.58 -2.46
N ASN A 95 4.93 -0.30 -2.10
CA ASN A 95 4.17 0.34 -1.03
C ASN A 95 2.65 0.26 -1.26
N THR A 96 2.18 0.42 -2.51
CA THR A 96 0.75 0.34 -2.83
C THR A 96 0.17 -1.02 -2.45
N ILE A 97 0.87 -2.10 -2.81
CA ILE A 97 0.45 -3.47 -2.47
C ILE A 97 0.59 -3.75 -0.98
N ALA A 98 1.66 -3.27 -0.35
CA ALA A 98 1.89 -3.44 1.08
C ALA A 98 0.78 -2.78 1.90
N THR A 99 0.44 -1.53 1.59
CA THR A 99 -0.64 -0.79 2.28
C THR A 99 -1.98 -1.48 2.04
N LEU A 100 -2.35 -1.81 0.79
CA LEU A 100 -3.60 -2.52 0.50
C LEU A 100 -3.70 -3.87 1.24
N SER A 101 -2.59 -4.61 1.33
CA SER A 101 -2.55 -5.88 2.05
C SER A 101 -2.83 -5.69 3.54
N TYR A 102 -2.26 -4.65 4.15
CA TYR A 102 -2.52 -4.29 5.53
C TYR A 102 -3.97 -3.82 5.75
N LEU A 103 -4.52 -2.93 4.90
CA LEU A 103 -5.90 -2.46 5.02
C LEU A 103 -6.90 -3.63 4.89
N ARG A 104 -6.67 -4.54 3.93
CA ARG A 104 -7.49 -5.75 3.78
C ARG A 104 -7.44 -6.65 5.02
N TYR A 105 -6.25 -6.86 5.57
CA TYR A 105 -6.05 -7.66 6.78
C TYR A 105 -6.75 -7.04 8.00
N SER A 106 -6.54 -5.74 8.21
CA SER A 106 -7.09 -5.02 9.36
C SER A 106 -8.61 -4.89 9.29
N LEU A 107 -9.20 -4.69 8.10
CA LEU A 107 -10.64 -4.74 7.88
C LEU A 107 -11.23 -6.10 8.28
N ARG A 108 -10.68 -7.20 7.77
CA ARG A 108 -11.16 -8.55 8.11
C ARG A 108 -11.05 -8.80 9.62
N THR A 109 -9.92 -8.40 10.20
CA THR A 109 -9.65 -8.57 11.63
C THR A 109 -10.65 -7.79 12.47
N ARG A 110 -10.93 -6.53 12.13
CA ARG A 110 -11.92 -5.69 12.82
C ARG A 110 -13.29 -6.34 12.86
N ILE A 111 -13.80 -6.80 11.72
CA ILE A 111 -15.12 -7.42 11.64
C ILE A 111 -15.18 -8.72 12.43
N THR A 112 -14.19 -9.61 12.26
CA THR A 112 -14.17 -10.91 12.94
C THR A 112 -14.00 -10.79 14.46
N GLN A 113 -13.25 -9.79 14.95
CA GLN A 113 -13.08 -9.57 16.39
C GLN A 113 -14.29 -8.90 17.04
N LYS A 114 -14.92 -7.94 16.36
CA LYS A 114 -16.06 -7.18 16.92
C LYS A 114 -17.38 -7.92 16.80
N PHE A 115 -17.54 -8.76 15.77
CA PHE A 115 -18.79 -9.46 15.45
C PHE A 115 -18.64 -10.99 15.27
N PRO A 116 -17.99 -11.74 16.19
CA PRO A 116 -17.67 -13.16 16.00
C PRO A 116 -18.89 -14.10 16.01
N ASN A 117 -19.96 -13.75 16.74
CA ASN A 117 -21.19 -14.54 16.86
C ASN A 117 -22.44 -13.64 16.84
N TYR A 118 -22.56 -12.81 15.80
CA TYR A 118 -23.67 -11.88 15.62
C TYR A 118 -24.65 -12.40 14.57
N LYS A 119 -25.93 -12.20 14.81
CA LYS A 119 -26.99 -12.41 13.82
C LYS A 119 -26.98 -11.26 12.82
N LEU A 120 -27.21 -11.53 11.53
CA LEU A 120 -27.36 -10.50 10.51
C LEU A 120 -28.85 -10.13 10.35
N ALA A 121 -29.18 -8.86 10.55
CA ALA A 121 -30.52 -8.32 10.31
C ALA A 121 -30.49 -7.17 9.30
N SER A 122 -31.66 -6.84 8.74
CA SER A 122 -31.81 -5.65 7.89
C SER A 122 -31.89 -4.40 8.76
N ASP A 123 -31.51 -3.26 8.21
CA ASP A 123 -31.69 -1.97 8.88
C ASP A 123 -33.17 -1.72 9.21
N GLY A 124 -33.44 -1.10 10.37
CA GLY A 124 -34.80 -0.86 10.87
C GLY A 124 -35.47 -2.08 11.53
N THR A 125 -34.83 -3.25 11.58
CA THR A 125 -35.34 -4.42 12.30
C THR A 125 -35.46 -4.10 13.79
N ARG A 126 -36.62 -4.36 14.39
CA ARG A 126 -36.83 -4.20 15.83
C ARG A 126 -36.41 -5.48 16.56
N PHE A 127 -35.46 -5.35 17.48
CA PHE A 127 -35.02 -6.42 18.37
C PHE A 127 -34.80 -5.86 19.78
N ALA A 128 -34.90 -6.72 20.79
CA ALA A 128 -34.68 -6.32 22.18
C ALA A 128 -33.23 -5.84 22.39
N THR A 129 -33.05 -4.88 23.29
CA THR A 129 -31.72 -4.40 23.70
C THR A 129 -30.85 -5.55 24.20
N GLY A 130 -29.57 -5.55 23.83
CA GLY A 130 -28.59 -6.56 24.26
C GLY A 130 -28.53 -7.80 23.35
N GLN A 131 -29.34 -7.87 22.29
CA GLN A 131 -29.20 -8.92 21.28
C GLN A 131 -27.95 -8.69 20.43
N ALA A 132 -27.14 -9.75 20.23
CA ALA A 132 -26.02 -9.75 19.31
C ALA A 132 -26.53 -9.77 17.85
N VAL A 133 -26.89 -8.60 17.34
CA VAL A 133 -27.40 -8.39 15.99
C VAL A 133 -26.58 -7.29 15.33
N VAL A 134 -26.16 -7.53 14.09
CA VAL A 134 -25.49 -6.57 13.24
C VAL A 134 -26.34 -6.28 12.02
N THR A 135 -26.30 -5.05 11.53
CA THR A 135 -27.01 -4.60 10.32
C THR A 135 -26.06 -3.89 9.36
N PRO A 136 -26.44 -3.67 8.09
CA PRO A 136 -25.60 -2.96 7.14
C PRO A 136 -25.17 -1.57 7.65
N SER A 137 -26.05 -0.79 8.27
CA SER A 137 -25.69 0.53 8.84
C SER A 137 -24.70 0.46 10.01
N VAL A 138 -24.78 -0.59 10.84
CA VAL A 138 -23.80 -0.82 11.93
C VAL A 138 -22.43 -1.13 11.34
N ILE A 139 -22.35 -1.99 10.33
CA ILE A 139 -21.08 -2.30 9.65
C ILE A 139 -20.55 -1.08 8.91
N LYS A 140 -21.41 -0.30 8.22
CA LYS A 140 -20.99 0.93 7.57
C LYS A 140 -20.36 1.90 8.57
N THR A 141 -21.01 2.13 9.71
CA THR A 141 -20.44 2.95 10.80
C THR A 141 -19.09 2.41 11.28
N GLU A 142 -18.97 1.10 11.43
CA GLU A 142 -17.70 0.49 11.87
C GLU A 142 -16.57 0.68 10.87
N LEU A 143 -16.85 0.53 9.57
CA LEU A 143 -15.87 0.69 8.52
C LEU A 143 -15.43 2.16 8.36
N LEU A 144 -16.34 3.11 8.59
CA LEU A 144 -15.99 4.53 8.66
C LEU A 144 -15.05 4.81 9.84
N ALA A 145 -15.36 4.29 11.04
CA ALA A 145 -14.47 4.44 12.19
C ALA A 145 -13.10 3.79 11.95
N LEU A 146 -13.05 2.63 11.30
CA LEU A 146 -11.78 2.00 10.91
C LEU A 146 -10.99 2.85 9.91
N PHE A 147 -11.67 3.52 8.98
CA PHE A 147 -11.00 4.42 8.05
C PHE A 147 -10.38 5.61 8.78
N GLU A 148 -11.08 6.23 9.75
CA GLU A 148 -10.52 7.32 10.56
C GLU A 148 -9.23 6.89 11.29
N GLU A 149 -9.16 5.63 11.75
CA GLU A 149 -7.94 5.08 12.33
C GLU A 149 -6.82 4.91 11.29
N TRP A 150 -7.14 4.47 10.07
CA TRP A 150 -6.17 4.39 8.98
C TRP A 150 -5.68 5.76 8.53
N GLU A 151 -6.57 6.76 8.49
CA GLU A 151 -6.26 8.14 8.12
C GLU A 151 -5.36 8.78 9.19
N SER A 152 -5.69 8.59 10.47
CA SER A 152 -4.83 9.03 11.58
C SER A 152 -3.45 8.34 11.58
N ALA A 153 -3.35 7.13 11.02
CA ALA A 153 -2.09 6.42 10.85
C ALA A 153 -1.32 6.84 9.58
N GLY A 154 -1.86 7.73 8.75
CA GLY A 154 -1.22 8.21 7.52
C GLY A 154 -1.20 7.17 6.39
N LEU A 155 -2.17 6.25 6.35
CA LEU A 155 -2.26 5.20 5.33
C LEU A 155 -3.22 5.54 4.18
N VAL A 156 -4.25 6.31 4.48
CA VAL A 156 -5.33 6.70 3.56
C VAL A 156 -5.63 8.19 3.72
N GLU A 157 -6.30 8.77 2.73
CA GLU A 157 -6.75 10.17 2.72
C GLU A 157 -8.16 10.25 2.13
N ASP A 158 -8.83 11.39 2.29
CA ASP A 158 -10.15 11.68 1.70
C ASP A 158 -11.30 10.84 2.28
N PHE A 159 -11.52 11.01 3.59
CA PHE A 159 -12.65 10.37 4.30
C PHE A 159 -14.03 10.68 3.70
N ASP A 160 -14.25 11.92 3.23
CA ASP A 160 -15.56 12.33 2.74
C ASP A 160 -15.94 11.56 1.47
N THR A 161 -15.04 11.45 0.49
CA THR A 161 -15.26 10.61 -0.70
C THR A 161 -15.44 9.15 -0.30
N PHE A 162 -14.60 8.62 0.60
CA PHE A 162 -14.75 7.25 1.07
C PHE A 162 -16.14 6.98 1.69
N LYS A 163 -16.67 7.92 2.47
CA LYS A 163 -17.97 7.80 3.12
C LYS A 163 -19.13 7.77 2.12
N GLU A 164 -19.02 8.55 1.05
CA GLU A 164 -19.98 8.57 -0.05
C GLU A 164 -19.95 7.27 -0.86
N GLU A 165 -18.76 6.79 -1.20
CA GLU A 165 -18.56 5.61 -2.05
C GLU A 165 -18.69 4.27 -1.33
N LEU A 166 -18.54 4.25 0.00
CA LEU A 166 -18.65 3.03 0.79
C LEU A 166 -20.03 2.40 0.67
N TYR A 167 -20.07 1.24 0.01
CA TYR A 167 -21.28 0.45 -0.17
C TYR A 167 -21.26 -0.76 0.77
N VAL A 168 -22.33 -0.91 1.54
CA VAL A 168 -22.55 -2.03 2.45
C VAL A 168 -24.02 -2.43 2.35
N ALA A 169 -24.28 -3.66 1.92
CA ALA A 169 -25.65 -4.15 1.76
C ALA A 169 -25.75 -5.66 2.04
N ARG A 170 -26.93 -6.12 2.46
CA ARG A 170 -27.21 -7.57 2.45
C ARG A 170 -27.33 -8.03 1.01
N ASN A 171 -26.79 -9.21 0.73
CA ASN A 171 -26.92 -9.81 -0.59
C ASN A 171 -28.41 -10.12 -0.88
N SER A 172 -28.83 -9.92 -2.13
CA SER A 172 -30.23 -10.12 -2.54
C SER A 172 -30.65 -11.58 -2.55
N ASP A 173 -29.69 -12.47 -2.83
CA ASP A 173 -29.93 -13.89 -3.08
C ASP A 173 -29.53 -14.74 -1.87
N ASP A 174 -28.58 -14.25 -1.07
CA ASP A 174 -28.11 -14.88 0.17
C ASP A 174 -28.32 -13.93 1.37
N LYS A 175 -29.35 -14.22 2.17
CA LYS A 175 -29.70 -13.40 3.33
C LYS A 175 -28.65 -13.46 4.44
N ASP A 176 -27.81 -14.49 4.49
CA ASP A 176 -26.79 -14.65 5.53
C ASP A 176 -25.46 -13.98 5.14
N ARG A 177 -25.43 -13.31 3.98
CA ARG A 177 -24.27 -12.62 3.44
C ARG A 177 -24.43 -11.11 3.41
N LEU A 178 -23.34 -10.41 3.75
CA LEU A 178 -23.18 -8.98 3.60
C LEU A 178 -22.11 -8.70 2.53
N ASP A 179 -22.43 -7.88 1.56
CA ASP A 179 -21.51 -7.41 0.52
C ASP A 179 -21.00 -6.00 0.86
N VAL A 180 -19.70 -5.81 0.65
CA VAL A 180 -18.99 -4.56 0.94
C VAL A 180 -18.12 -4.20 -0.25
N LEU A 181 -18.26 -2.98 -0.77
CA LEU A 181 -17.30 -2.34 -1.67
C LEU A 181 -16.57 -1.26 -0.89
N CYS A 182 -15.27 -1.46 -0.70
CA CYS A 182 -14.40 -0.59 0.08
C CYS A 182 -13.25 -0.13 -0.82
N GLY A 183 -13.27 1.13 -1.23
CA GLY A 183 -12.28 1.73 -2.13
C GLY A 183 -11.55 2.90 -1.44
N PRO A 184 -10.62 2.63 -0.51
CA PRO A 184 -9.89 3.71 0.15
C PRO A 184 -8.91 4.39 -0.82
N ASN A 185 -8.81 5.72 -0.76
CA ASN A 185 -7.73 6.46 -1.40
C ASN A 185 -6.46 6.34 -0.56
N LEU A 186 -5.40 5.79 -1.13
CA LEU A 186 -4.15 5.52 -0.42
C LEU A 186 -3.24 6.74 -0.44
N ILE A 187 -2.60 7.03 0.68
CA ILE A 187 -1.54 8.03 0.71
C ILE A 187 -0.35 7.56 -0.16
N ASN A 188 0.08 8.45 -1.04
CA ASN A 188 1.19 8.21 -1.95
C ASN A 188 2.54 8.54 -1.29
N GLN A 189 3.62 7.93 -1.79
CA GLN A 189 4.96 8.21 -1.28
C GLN A 189 5.52 9.49 -1.91
N PHE A 190 6.05 10.37 -1.06
CA PHE A 190 6.75 11.57 -1.47
C PHE A 190 8.16 11.25 -1.99
N ARG A 191 8.29 11.06 -3.30
CA ARG A 191 9.56 10.64 -3.95
C ARG A 191 10.31 11.75 -4.68
N ILE A 192 9.57 12.74 -5.19
CA ILE A 192 10.12 13.83 -6.00
C ILE A 192 9.55 15.14 -5.49
N PHE A 193 10.44 16.08 -5.18
CA PHE A 193 10.09 17.46 -4.90
C PHE A 193 10.53 18.34 -6.08
N ALA A 194 9.61 19.14 -6.61
CA ALA A 194 9.91 20.11 -7.66
C ALA A 194 9.46 21.49 -7.18
N ALA A 195 10.37 22.47 -7.19
CA ALA A 195 10.09 23.84 -6.78
C ALA A 195 10.77 24.85 -7.71
N GLN A 196 10.08 25.96 -7.96
CA GLN A 196 10.63 27.12 -8.66
C GLN A 196 10.61 28.32 -7.71
N VAL A 197 11.78 28.81 -7.35
CA VAL A 197 11.92 30.01 -6.52
C VAL A 197 12.22 31.19 -7.44
N GLN A 198 11.36 32.20 -7.42
CA GLN A 198 11.55 33.47 -8.13
C GLN A 198 11.70 34.59 -7.11
N PHE A 199 12.44 35.64 -7.48
CA PHE A 199 12.54 36.87 -6.71
C PHE A 199 12.09 38.06 -7.57
N ILE A 200 11.57 39.07 -6.90
CA ILE A 200 11.23 40.37 -7.48
C ILE A 200 12.04 41.39 -6.69
N LEU A 201 12.64 42.36 -7.38
CA LEU A 201 13.39 43.45 -6.74
C LEU A 201 12.44 44.54 -6.22
#